data_AF-A0A0X3VY92-F1
#
_entry.id   AF-A0A0X3VY92-F1
#
_cell.length_a   1.000
_cell.length_b   1.000
_cell.length_c   1.000
_cell.angle_alpha   90.00
_cell.angle_beta   90.00
_cell.angle_gamma   90.00
#
_symmetry.space_group_name_H-M   'P 1'
#
loop_
_entity.id
_entity.type
_entity.pdbx_description
1 polymer ?
#
loop_
_entity_poly.entity_id
_entity_poly.type
_entity_poly.pdbx_seq_one_letter_code
_entity_poly.pdbx_strand_id
1 'polypeptide(L)'
;MDAMHARLPADFWTVPYAGARFPGAKAVAERPGLAAGANCQLFAYAVLEHFGLAPAPLRSSELWDDTRTTVRVSAPEPLDLLLFNASDRAYGAHVGVWSGDDAVLHLCAEAGRPAVWSLADFAARPRYGVVLGAKRVTRRARPS
;
A
#
# COMPACT_ATOMS: atom_id res chain seq x y z
N MET A 1 -12.32 2.21 16.48
CA MET A 1 -11.75 2.88 15.29
C MET A 1 -10.28 3.06 15.57
N ASP A 2 -9.44 2.29 14.87
CA ASP A 2 -8.00 2.25 15.14
C ASP A 2 -7.36 3.62 14.96
N ALA A 3 -6.38 3.92 15.81
CA ALA A 3 -5.72 5.23 15.86
C ALA A 3 -5.12 5.65 14.50
N MET A 4 -4.80 4.71 13.62
CA MET A 4 -4.30 5.00 12.27
C MET A 4 -5.37 5.63 11.38
N HIS A 5 -6.57 5.03 11.30
CA HIS A 5 -7.64 5.52 10.42
C HIS A 5 -8.14 6.91 10.81
N ALA A 6 -8.24 7.18 12.11
CA ALA A 6 -8.64 8.50 12.63
C ALA A 6 -7.62 9.61 12.33
N ARG A 7 -6.35 9.25 12.07
CA ARG A 7 -5.26 10.19 11.74
C ARG A 7 -5.08 10.39 10.24
N LEU A 8 -5.83 9.66 9.40
CA LEU A 8 -5.83 9.86 7.95
C LEU A 8 -6.77 11.02 7.57
N PRO A 9 -6.30 11.99 6.77
CA PRO A 9 -7.15 13.07 6.27
C PRO A 9 -8.34 12.53 5.48
N ALA A 10 -9.46 13.23 5.53
CA ALA A 10 -10.69 12.85 4.79
C ALA A 10 -10.43 12.63 3.29
N ASP A 11 -9.54 13.44 2.69
CA ASP A 11 -9.19 13.35 1.27
C ASP A 11 -8.61 11.99 0.89
N PHE A 12 -7.88 11.32 1.80
CA PHE A 12 -7.36 9.97 1.54
C PHE A 12 -8.49 8.98 1.25
N TRP A 13 -9.65 9.11 1.89
CA TRP A 13 -10.79 8.22 1.68
C TRP A 13 -11.55 8.49 0.36
N THR A 14 -11.19 9.57 -0.35
CA THR A 14 -11.86 9.96 -1.59
C THR A 14 -11.03 9.69 -2.85
N VAL A 15 -9.83 9.11 -2.71
CA VAL A 15 -8.89 8.90 -3.81
C VAL A 15 -9.45 7.90 -4.83
N PRO A 16 -9.67 8.27 -6.10
CA PRO A 16 -10.14 7.33 -7.09
C PRO A 16 -9.04 6.33 -7.48
N TYR A 17 -9.45 5.09 -7.75
CA TYR A 17 -8.53 4.12 -8.35
C TYR A 17 -8.12 4.57 -9.76
N ALA A 18 -6.80 4.63 -9.99
CA ALA A 18 -6.21 4.93 -11.28
C ALA A 18 -5.00 4.01 -11.52
N GLY A 19 -5.22 2.87 -12.20
CA GLY A 19 -4.18 1.86 -12.41
C GLY A 19 -2.92 2.34 -13.13
N ALA A 20 -3.03 3.35 -14.00
CA ALA A 20 -1.90 3.97 -14.69
C ALA A 20 -1.03 4.86 -13.79
N ARG A 21 -1.48 5.18 -12.57
CA ARG A 21 -0.76 6.00 -11.60
C ARG A 21 -0.11 5.11 -10.54
N PHE A 22 1.10 4.66 -10.84
CA PHE A 22 1.91 3.78 -9.98
C PHE A 22 3.24 4.44 -9.59
N PRO A 23 3.96 3.95 -8.57
CA PRO A 23 5.27 4.50 -8.20
C PRO A 23 6.25 4.50 -9.38
N GLY A 24 6.83 5.67 -9.69
CA GLY A 24 7.73 5.85 -10.84
C GLY A 24 7.05 6.11 -12.19
N ALA A 25 5.71 6.15 -12.26
CA ALA A 25 5.02 6.52 -13.50
C ALA A 25 5.27 8.00 -13.86
N LYS A 26 5.45 8.30 -15.15
CA LYS A 26 5.61 9.69 -15.66
C LYS A 26 4.48 10.62 -15.20
N ALA A 27 3.24 10.14 -15.25
CA ALA A 27 2.06 10.90 -14.81
C ALA A 27 2.11 11.29 -13.31
N VAL A 28 2.82 10.53 -12.48
CA VAL A 28 3.01 10.84 -11.06
C VAL A 28 4.13 11.86 -10.88
N ALA A 29 5.20 11.78 -11.69
CA ALA A 29 6.25 12.80 -11.69
C ALA A 29 5.73 14.17 -12.16
N GLU A 30 4.88 14.20 -13.19
CA GLU A 30 4.28 15.43 -13.72
C GLU A 30 3.21 16.02 -12.79
N ARG A 31 2.45 15.16 -12.11
CA ARG A 31 1.42 15.57 -11.15
C ARG A 31 1.51 14.69 -9.90
N PRO A 32 2.31 15.07 -8.89
CA PRO A 32 2.51 14.27 -7.68
C PRO A 32 1.25 14.22 -6.81
N GLY A 33 1.26 13.30 -5.83
CA GLY A 33 0.16 13.11 -4.88
C GLY A 33 -1.05 12.35 -5.44
N LEU A 34 -2.13 12.38 -4.66
CA LEU A 34 -3.31 11.52 -4.83
C LEU A 34 -4.50 12.19 -5.52
N ALA A 35 -4.46 13.50 -5.76
CA ALA A 35 -5.59 14.25 -6.31
C ALA A 35 -6.06 13.75 -7.69
N ALA A 36 -5.16 13.16 -8.48
CA ALA A 36 -5.46 12.56 -9.78
C ALA A 36 -5.74 11.05 -9.71
N GLY A 37 -5.91 10.49 -8.50
CA GLY A 37 -6.04 9.07 -8.26
C GLY A 37 -4.71 8.34 -8.08
N ALA A 38 -4.81 7.06 -7.75
CA ALA A 38 -3.65 6.19 -7.52
C ALA A 38 -3.99 4.72 -7.80
N ASN A 39 -2.98 3.91 -8.09
CA ASN A 39 -3.08 2.47 -7.94
C ASN A 39 -2.87 2.06 -6.47
N CYS A 40 -2.98 0.76 -6.19
CA CYS A 40 -2.82 0.21 -4.84
C CYS A 40 -1.50 0.63 -4.18
N GLN A 41 -0.39 0.49 -4.88
CA GLN A 41 0.94 0.72 -4.31
C GLN A 41 1.27 2.21 -4.12
N LEU A 42 0.89 3.07 -5.08
CA LEU A 42 1.07 4.52 -4.93
C LEU A 42 0.23 5.05 -3.75
N PHE A 43 -1.00 4.56 -3.61
CA PHE A 43 -1.85 4.90 -2.46
C PHE A 43 -1.22 4.46 -1.14
N ALA A 44 -0.76 3.20 -1.06
CA ALA A 44 -0.09 2.70 0.14
C ALA A 44 1.14 3.54 0.50
N TYR A 45 1.96 3.92 -0.48
CA TYR A 45 3.13 4.76 -0.24
C TYR A 45 2.77 6.16 0.27
N ALA A 46 1.74 6.79 -0.31
CA ALA A 46 1.28 8.09 0.16
C ALA A 46 0.72 8.02 1.60
N VAL A 47 0.10 6.90 2.00
CA VAL A 47 -0.28 6.67 3.40
C VAL A 47 0.96 6.64 4.29
N LEU A 48 1.99 5.88 3.91
CA LEU A 48 3.25 5.82 4.67
C LEU A 48 3.93 7.20 4.77
N GLU A 49 3.94 7.97 3.68
CA GLU A 49 4.48 9.33 3.64
C GLU A 49 3.74 10.27 4.58
N HIS A 50 2.41 10.19 4.64
CA HIS A 50 1.60 10.95 5.60
C HIS A 50 2.00 10.66 7.06
N PHE A 51 2.40 9.42 7.35
CA PHE A 51 2.92 9.03 8.68
C PHE A 51 4.43 9.24 8.86
N GLY A 52 5.09 9.94 7.95
CA GLY A 52 6.49 10.34 8.06
C GLY A 52 7.51 9.25 7.67
N LEU A 53 7.07 8.23 6.93
CA LEU A 53 7.96 7.25 6.31
C LEU A 53 8.31 7.66 4.88
N ALA A 54 9.41 7.13 4.33
CA ALA A 54 9.88 7.49 3.00
C ALA A 54 10.13 6.24 2.14
N PRO A 55 9.06 5.56 1.66
CA PRO A 55 9.20 4.41 0.78
C PRO A 55 9.98 4.78 -0.50
N ALA A 56 10.85 3.88 -0.95
CA ALA A 56 11.48 4.03 -2.26
C ALA A 56 10.44 3.77 -3.37
N PRO A 57 10.53 4.41 -4.56
CA PRO A 57 9.56 4.30 -5.65
C PRO A 57 9.67 2.96 -6.41
N LEU A 58 9.81 1.86 -5.68
CA LEU A 58 9.92 0.50 -6.16
C LEU A 58 8.56 -0.01 -6.63
N ARG A 59 8.53 -0.91 -7.61
CA ARG A 59 7.37 -1.74 -8.00
C ARG A 59 7.30 -2.99 -7.13
N SER A 60 6.19 -3.72 -7.21
CA SER A 60 5.91 -4.85 -6.30
C SER A 60 7.01 -5.93 -6.23
N SER A 61 7.61 -6.32 -7.37
CA SER A 61 8.75 -7.24 -7.37
C SER A 61 9.98 -6.64 -6.69
N GLU A 62 10.33 -5.40 -7.05
CA GLU A 62 11.48 -4.69 -6.51
C GLU A 62 11.32 -4.44 -5.01
N LEU A 63 10.10 -4.13 -4.55
CA LEU A 63 9.75 -4.00 -3.12
C LEU A 63 9.94 -5.33 -2.37
N TRP A 64 9.55 -6.45 -2.98
CA TRP A 64 9.70 -7.76 -2.35
C TRP A 64 11.17 -8.16 -2.16
N ASP A 65 12.00 -7.84 -3.16
CA ASP A 65 13.43 -8.13 -3.19
C ASP A 65 14.28 -7.09 -2.43
N ASP A 66 13.76 -5.89 -2.21
CA ASP A 66 14.51 -4.83 -1.53
C ASP A 66 14.88 -5.21 -0.09
N THR A 67 16.15 -5.04 0.24
CA THR A 67 16.68 -5.19 1.60
C THR A 67 17.36 -3.91 2.09
N ARG A 68 17.36 -2.85 1.26
CA ARG A 68 18.07 -1.60 1.55
C ARG A 68 17.20 -0.61 2.29
N THR A 69 15.94 -0.48 1.88
CA THR A 69 15.00 0.52 2.43
C THR A 69 13.79 -0.10 3.11
N THR A 70 13.71 -1.43 3.03
CA THR A 70 12.65 -2.23 3.63
C THR A 70 13.21 -3.53 4.21
N VAL A 71 12.50 -4.09 5.18
CA VAL A 71 12.78 -5.41 5.75
C VAL A 71 11.53 -6.28 5.69
N ARG A 72 11.69 -7.60 5.59
CA ARG A 72 10.56 -8.54 5.73
C ARG A 72 10.22 -8.69 7.22
N VAL A 73 8.93 -8.77 7.52
CA VAL A 73 8.43 -8.97 8.88
C VAL A 73 7.43 -10.12 8.91
N SER A 74 7.48 -10.93 9.96
CA SER A 74 6.57 -12.08 10.16
C SER A 74 5.33 -11.72 10.97
N ALA A 75 5.41 -10.69 11.81
CA ALA A 75 4.30 -10.13 12.56
C ALA A 75 4.14 -8.66 12.15
N PRO A 76 3.18 -8.33 11.27
CA PRO A 76 3.00 -6.96 10.82
C PRO A 76 2.48 -6.06 11.95
N GLU A 77 3.03 -4.85 12.02
CA GLU A 77 2.57 -3.76 12.88
C GLU A 77 1.91 -2.68 12.01
N PRO A 78 1.10 -1.78 12.58
CA PRO A 78 0.50 -0.69 11.82
C PRO A 78 1.55 0.06 10.99
N LEU A 79 1.20 0.37 9.74
CA LEU A 79 2.08 0.95 8.70
C LEU A 79 3.03 -0.02 7.98
N ASP A 80 2.99 -1.31 8.28
CA ASP A 80 3.64 -2.30 7.41
C ASP A 80 2.85 -2.52 6.13
N LEU A 81 3.54 -2.86 5.04
CA LEU A 81 2.94 -3.18 3.75
C LEU A 81 2.66 -4.68 3.69
N LEU A 82 1.46 -5.08 3.30
CA LEU A 82 1.13 -6.47 2.93
C LEU A 82 1.04 -6.60 1.41
N LEU A 83 1.60 -7.69 0.90
CA LEU A 83 1.59 -8.03 -0.52
C LEU A 83 0.67 -9.24 -0.76
N PHE A 84 -0.25 -9.09 -1.72
CA PHE A 84 -1.25 -10.08 -2.10
C PHE A 84 -1.18 -10.37 -3.59
N ASN A 85 -1.46 -11.59 -4.02
CA ASN A 85 -1.60 -11.92 -5.44
C ASN A 85 -2.51 -13.15 -5.64
N ALA A 86 -2.69 -13.55 -6.89
CA ALA A 86 -3.32 -14.82 -7.27
C ALA A 86 -2.34 -16.00 -7.23
N SER A 87 -1.04 -15.72 -7.04
CA SER A 87 0.05 -16.70 -7.00
C SER A 87 1.11 -16.31 -5.98
N ASP A 88 2.14 -17.12 -5.83
CA ASP A 88 3.30 -16.85 -4.96
C ASP A 88 4.31 -15.83 -5.55
N ARG A 89 3.97 -15.18 -6.68
CA ARG A 89 4.87 -14.28 -7.39
C ARG A 89 4.65 -12.82 -6.99
N ALA A 90 5.73 -12.11 -6.68
CA ALA A 90 5.68 -10.67 -6.35
C ALA A 90 5.34 -9.77 -7.55
N TYR A 91 5.54 -10.25 -8.78
CA TYR A 91 5.22 -9.48 -9.97
C TYR A 91 3.71 -9.21 -10.07
N GLY A 92 3.34 -7.93 -10.14
CA GLY A 92 1.94 -7.51 -10.19
C GLY A 92 1.18 -7.66 -8.88
N ALA A 93 1.85 -7.94 -7.76
CA ALA A 93 1.21 -8.07 -6.47
C ALA A 93 0.45 -6.79 -6.08
N HIS A 94 -0.74 -6.98 -5.54
CA HIS A 94 -1.52 -5.95 -4.88
C HIS A 94 -0.88 -5.59 -3.54
N VAL A 95 -0.90 -4.30 -3.18
CA VAL A 95 -0.26 -3.79 -1.97
C VAL A 95 -1.28 -3.05 -1.12
N GLY A 96 -1.28 -3.31 0.18
CA GLY A 96 -2.07 -2.59 1.18
C GLY A 96 -1.23 -2.27 2.42
N VAL A 97 -1.75 -1.40 3.28
CA VAL A 97 -1.14 -1.00 4.55
C VAL A 97 -1.86 -1.71 5.69
N TRP A 98 -1.13 -2.43 6.53
CA TRP A 98 -1.65 -3.03 7.75
C TRP A 98 -2.11 -1.93 8.71
N SER A 99 -3.36 -2.03 9.19
CA SER A 99 -3.93 -1.10 10.16
C SER A 99 -3.98 -1.66 11.59
N GLY A 100 -3.72 -2.95 11.77
CA GLY A 100 -3.98 -3.68 13.02
C GLY A 100 -5.19 -4.61 12.88
N ASP A 101 -5.35 -5.56 13.81
CA ASP A 101 -6.54 -6.40 13.97
C ASP A 101 -7.08 -7.04 12.68
N ASP A 102 -6.19 -7.69 11.91
CA ASP A 102 -6.49 -8.33 10.61
C ASP A 102 -7.01 -7.39 9.51
N ALA A 103 -6.97 -6.08 9.73
CA ALA A 103 -7.44 -5.08 8.80
C ALA A 103 -6.30 -4.49 7.96
N VAL A 104 -6.61 -4.27 6.67
CA VAL A 104 -5.68 -3.73 5.68
C VAL A 104 -6.37 -2.60 4.93
N LEU A 105 -5.80 -1.40 5.05
CA LEU A 105 -6.18 -0.24 4.25
C LEU A 105 -5.55 -0.35 2.86
N HIS A 106 -6.36 -0.27 1.81
CA HIS A 106 -5.88 -0.40 0.44
C HIS A 106 -6.78 0.35 -0.55
N LEU A 107 -6.34 0.41 -1.81
CA LEU A 107 -7.10 0.94 -2.93
C LEU A 107 -7.01 -0.06 -4.08
N CYS A 108 -8.14 -0.51 -4.61
CA CYS A 108 -8.17 -1.46 -5.73
C CYS A 108 -9.22 -1.07 -6.78
N ALA A 109 -9.12 -1.70 -7.95
CA ALA A 109 -10.06 -1.48 -9.04
C ALA A 109 -11.49 -1.89 -8.67
N GLU A 110 -11.65 -2.97 -7.90
CA GLU A 110 -12.95 -3.51 -7.48
C GLU A 110 -13.71 -2.53 -6.58
N ALA A 111 -13.04 -1.95 -5.58
CA ALA A 111 -13.65 -0.98 -4.68
C ALA A 111 -13.77 0.41 -5.30
N GLY A 112 -12.90 0.77 -6.25
CA GLY A 112 -12.86 2.07 -6.93
C GLY A 112 -12.41 3.26 -6.06
N ARG A 113 -12.46 3.11 -4.73
CA ARG A 113 -12.02 4.04 -3.69
C ARG A 113 -11.33 3.27 -2.56
N PRO A 114 -10.66 3.94 -1.61
CA PRO A 114 -9.97 3.25 -0.54
C PRO A 114 -10.94 2.51 0.36
N ALA A 115 -10.55 1.31 0.72
CA ALA A 115 -11.33 0.40 1.53
C ALA A 115 -10.43 -0.20 2.62
N VAL A 116 -11.08 -0.70 3.66
CA VAL A 116 -10.45 -1.52 4.67
C VAL A 116 -11.05 -2.90 4.56
N TRP A 117 -10.23 -3.89 4.21
CA TRP A 117 -10.62 -5.28 4.10
C TRP A 117 -9.88 -6.11 5.13
N SER A 118 -10.54 -7.14 5.65
CA SER A 118 -9.90 -8.14 6.48
C SER A 118 -9.04 -9.11 5.65
N LEU A 119 -8.15 -9.87 6.29
CA LEU A 119 -7.45 -10.97 5.61
C LEU A 119 -8.43 -12.01 5.03
N ALA A 120 -9.57 -12.24 5.69
CA ALA A 120 -10.62 -13.13 5.18
C ALA A 120 -11.28 -12.58 3.90
N ASP A 121 -11.49 -11.26 3.83
CA ASP A 121 -11.98 -10.60 2.62
C ASP A 121 -11.02 -10.78 1.44
N PHE A 122 -9.70 -10.67 1.68
CA PHE A 122 -8.70 -10.95 0.64
C PHE A 122 -8.71 -12.42 0.23
N ALA A 123 -8.77 -13.35 1.19
CA ALA A 123 -8.80 -14.79 0.94
C ALA A 123 -10.02 -15.22 0.09
N ALA A 124 -11.16 -14.55 0.26
CA ALA A 124 -12.36 -14.80 -0.54
C ALA A 124 -12.26 -14.35 -2.00
N ARG A 125 -11.20 -13.61 -2.38
CA ARG A 125 -11.01 -13.04 -3.72
C ARG A 125 -9.86 -13.74 -4.44
N PRO A 126 -10.12 -14.51 -5.52
CA PRO A 126 -9.08 -15.27 -6.21
C PRO A 126 -7.87 -14.43 -6.67
N ARG A 127 -8.09 -13.16 -7.01
CA ARG A 127 -7.02 -12.24 -7.44
C ARG A 127 -6.03 -11.87 -6.34
N TYR A 128 -6.43 -12.01 -5.08
CA TYR A 128 -5.68 -11.55 -3.91
C TYR A 128 -5.50 -12.63 -2.83
N GLY A 129 -5.98 -13.84 -3.08
CA GLY A 129 -6.10 -14.89 -2.06
C GLY A 129 -4.77 -15.44 -1.56
N VAL A 130 -3.64 -15.16 -2.23
CA VAL A 130 -2.31 -15.54 -1.77
C VAL A 130 -1.64 -14.34 -1.09
N VAL A 131 -1.33 -14.48 0.20
CA VAL A 131 -0.50 -13.52 0.94
C VAL A 131 0.97 -13.89 0.73
N LEU A 132 1.73 -12.99 0.10
CA LEU A 132 3.16 -13.21 -0.14
C LEU A 132 3.98 -12.95 1.12
N GLY A 133 3.55 -11.96 1.90
CA GLY A 133 4.18 -11.56 3.15
C GLY A 133 4.09 -10.07 3.39
N ALA A 134 4.82 -9.61 4.41
CA ALA A 134 4.82 -8.22 4.83
C ALA A 134 6.21 -7.57 4.72
N LYS A 135 6.22 -6.27 4.44
CA LYS A 135 7.41 -5.42 4.28
C LYS A 135 7.27 -4.16 5.13
N ARG A 136 8.28 -3.89 5.95
CA ARG A 136 8.40 -2.65 6.74
C ARG A 136 9.33 -1.68 6.07
N VAL A 137 8.92 -0.43 5.90
CA VAL A 137 9.79 0.67 5.45
C VAL A 137 10.66 1.13 6.62
N THR A 138 11.98 1.18 6.43
CA THR A 138 12.94 1.56 7.49
C THR A 138 13.36 3.02 7.44
N ARG A 139 13.14 3.69 6.30
CA ARG A 139 13.52 5.08 6.10
C ARG A 139 12.41 6.03 6.55
N ARG A 140 12.80 7.07 7.31
CA ARG A 140 11.91 8.18 7.67
C ARG A 140 12.04 9.34 6.68
N ALA A 141 10.94 10.06 6.47
CA ALA A 141 10.98 11.36 5.81
C ALA A 141 11.81 12.32 6.67
N ARG A 142 12.60 13.19 6.04
CA ARG A 142 13.28 14.25 6.80
C ARG A 142 12.20 15.23 7.30
N PRO A 143 12.23 15.66 8.56
CA PRO A 143 11.40 16.77 8.99
C PRO A 143 11.72 17.99 8.10
N SER A 144 10.67 18.62 7.58
CA SER A 144 10.77 19.88 6.82
C SER A 144 11.02 21.03 7.78
#